data_AF-A0A5D2REV2-F1
#
_entry.id   AF-A0A5D2REV2-F1
#
_cell.length_a   1.000
_cell.length_b   1.000
_cell.length_c   1.000
_cell.angle_alpha   90.00
_cell.angle_beta   90.00
_cell.angle_gamma   90.00
#
_symmetry.space_group_name_H-M   'P 1'
#
loop_
_entity.id
_entity.type
_entity.pdbx_description
1 polymer ?
#
loop_
_entity_poly.entity_id
_entity_poly.type
_entity_poly.pdbx_seq_one_letter_code
_entity_poly.pdbx_strand_id
1 'polypeptide(L)'
;MTLKFIARLRSSRVVVQDQLEVPDQAAVGGGGDGEDCCWAKLPPELLREVLLMIEDSETRWPQRKTVVACAGVCSSWRLIVKEIVKFPEISGKLTFPISVKQPGPKDGLLHCFIKRNRSTHTYCLYLSLTNALTDDGKFLLAARKHKRPTHNDYIISLRAEDMSRGSSSYVGKLRSNYLGNRYTILAGQSAHTGSKMAKNHSPRLPNLKHASSKVHLVNYSMAHISYELEVFGSRGPRRMQCIMGTIPTASTAPEEPARARSEFSGLNTDIFQSNPIAHSEPASMGNFLSGSLCGQKNGALVLINKAPRWNEQLHCWCLNFHGRVTVASVKNFQLVASPENRKIVLQFGKVGKDLFTMDYQYPISAFQAFAICLSSFDTKNLWRWWCLL
;
A
#
# COMPACT_ATOMS: atom_id res chain seq x y z
N MET A 1 -3.38 6.46 37.43
CA MET A 1 -2.73 7.41 36.49
C MET A 1 -1.69 6.66 35.65
N THR A 2 -2.18 5.77 34.79
CA THR A 2 -1.55 4.45 34.59
C THR A 2 -1.57 4.07 33.11
N LEU A 3 -0.49 3.47 32.60
CA LEU A 3 -0.22 3.03 31.20
C LEU A 3 -0.32 4.09 30.08
N LYS A 4 -1.43 4.84 29.99
CA LYS A 4 -1.63 5.92 29.01
C LYS A 4 -0.53 6.97 29.11
N PHE A 5 0.01 7.22 30.30
CA PHE A 5 1.09 8.18 30.51
C PHE A 5 2.43 7.67 29.96
N ILE A 6 2.77 6.39 30.13
CA ILE A 6 4.02 5.81 29.62
C ILE A 6 3.99 5.63 28.09
N ALA A 7 2.85 5.21 27.53
CA ALA A 7 2.64 5.17 26.08
C ALA A 7 2.67 6.58 25.47
N ARG A 8 2.11 7.59 26.15
CA ARG A 8 2.23 9.01 25.76
C ARG A 8 3.66 9.55 25.89
N LEU A 9 4.40 9.18 26.93
CA LEU A 9 5.79 9.63 27.14
C LEU A 9 6.73 9.08 26.07
N ARG A 10 6.58 7.81 25.65
CA ARG A 10 7.34 7.27 24.50
C ARG A 10 6.81 7.75 23.14
N SER A 11 5.50 8.00 23.00
CA SER A 11 4.95 8.65 21.80
C SER A 11 5.44 10.08 21.62
N SER A 12 5.73 10.81 22.70
CA SER A 12 6.23 12.19 22.66
C SER A 12 7.70 12.25 22.20
N ARG A 13 8.53 11.26 22.58
CA ARG A 13 9.90 11.12 22.07
C ARG A 13 9.99 10.80 20.57
N VAL A 14 8.93 10.27 19.97
CA VAL A 14 8.87 10.00 18.51
C VAL A 14 8.32 11.22 17.74
N VAL A 15 7.70 12.19 18.43
CA VAL A 15 7.07 13.38 17.83
C VAL A 15 7.90 14.65 18.04
N VAL A 16 8.77 14.69 19.06
CA VAL A 16 9.67 15.83 19.32
C VAL A 16 11.03 15.53 18.69
N GLN A 17 11.09 15.62 17.37
CA GLN A 17 12.34 15.94 16.67
C GLN A 17 12.06 17.04 15.66
N ASP A 18 11.44 18.10 16.15
CA ASP A 18 11.39 19.39 15.49
C ASP A 18 11.48 20.45 16.60
N GLN A 19 12.49 21.31 16.47
CA GLN A 19 12.78 22.56 17.19
C GLN A 19 13.77 22.53 18.39
N LEU A 20 15.00 22.95 18.02
CA LEU A 20 15.89 23.97 18.59
C LEU A 20 16.66 23.79 19.93
N GLU A 21 17.97 23.98 19.78
CA GLU A 21 18.98 24.62 20.65
C GLU A 21 19.46 23.96 21.95
N VAL A 22 20.80 23.98 22.08
CA VAL A 22 21.66 23.56 23.19
C VAL A 22 21.98 24.81 24.03
N PRO A 23 22.02 24.74 25.38
CA PRO A 23 23.34 24.73 26.03
C PRO A 23 23.50 23.82 27.27
N ASP A 24 24.74 23.33 27.35
CA ASP A 24 25.64 22.92 28.45
C ASP A 24 25.18 22.50 29.87
N GLN A 25 25.77 21.35 30.25
CA GLN A 25 26.42 20.93 31.51
C GLN A 25 25.80 21.24 32.90
N ALA A 26 25.53 20.17 33.67
CA ALA A 26 26.24 19.89 34.92
C ALA A 26 25.99 18.43 35.38
N ALA A 27 27.07 17.77 35.80
CA ALA A 27 27.08 16.42 36.35
C ALA A 27 26.61 16.40 37.81
N VAL A 28 25.76 15.44 38.18
CA VAL A 28 25.70 14.87 39.53
C VAL A 28 25.41 13.37 39.41
N GLY A 29 26.33 12.57 39.95
CA GLY A 29 26.22 11.13 40.03
C GLY A 29 25.17 10.67 41.06
N GLY A 30 24.62 9.50 40.82
CA GLY A 30 23.74 8.79 41.74
C GLY A 30 23.43 7.42 41.17
N GLY A 31 24.17 6.42 41.62
CA GLY A 31 23.89 5.01 41.33
C GLY A 31 22.48 4.66 41.80
N GLY A 32 21.73 4.05 40.90
CA GLY A 32 20.39 3.52 41.15
C GLY A 32 20.21 2.32 40.24
N ASP A 33 20.08 1.17 40.88
CA ASP A 33 19.86 -0.16 40.33
C ASP A 33 18.96 -0.12 39.09
N GLY A 34 19.36 -0.84 38.04
CA GLY A 34 18.55 -1.01 36.85
C GLY A 34 17.30 -1.81 37.19
N GLU A 35 16.22 -1.11 37.58
CA GLU A 35 14.90 -1.70 37.70
C GLU A 35 14.51 -2.37 36.38
N ASP A 36 14.71 -3.69 36.32
CA ASP A 36 14.08 -4.56 35.35
C ASP A 36 12.61 -4.18 35.25
N CYS A 37 12.22 -3.60 34.11
CA CYS A 37 10.87 -3.08 33.89
C CYS A 37 9.83 -4.13 34.33
N CYS A 38 9.08 -3.81 35.39
CA CYS A 38 8.04 -4.65 36.03
C CYS A 38 7.09 -5.34 35.03
N TRP A 39 6.88 -4.74 33.86
CA TRP A 39 6.06 -5.24 32.76
C TRP A 39 6.62 -6.46 32.01
N ALA A 40 7.93 -6.71 32.06
CA ALA A 40 8.53 -7.91 31.49
C ALA A 40 8.23 -9.17 32.33
N LYS A 41 7.83 -8.98 33.60
CA LYS A 41 7.48 -10.04 34.56
C LYS A 41 5.97 -10.31 34.63
N LEU A 42 5.15 -9.56 33.88
CA LEU A 42 3.70 -9.78 33.85
C LEU A 42 3.40 -11.11 33.14
N PRO A 43 2.55 -11.99 33.71
CA PRO A 43 2.08 -13.18 33.02
C PRO A 43 1.55 -12.84 31.61
N PRO A 44 1.92 -13.61 30.57
CA PRO A 44 1.56 -13.29 29.19
C PRO A 44 0.04 -13.25 28.97
N GLU A 45 -0.75 -13.98 29.76
CA GLU A 45 -2.20 -13.99 29.74
C GLU A 45 -2.77 -12.62 30.14
N LEU A 46 -2.30 -12.06 31.27
CA LEU A 46 -2.70 -10.74 31.73
C LEU A 46 -2.24 -9.64 30.77
N LEU A 47 -1.05 -9.79 30.19
CA LEU A 47 -0.55 -8.86 29.17
C LEU A 47 -1.45 -8.87 27.93
N ARG A 48 -1.88 -10.07 27.50
CA ARG A 48 -2.79 -10.23 26.37
C ARG A 48 -4.14 -9.58 26.64
N GLU A 49 -4.72 -9.77 27.82
CA GLU A 49 -5.98 -9.11 28.22
C GLU A 49 -5.87 -7.59 28.21
N VAL A 50 -4.80 -7.03 28.79
CA VAL A 50 -4.58 -5.57 28.78
C VAL A 50 -4.45 -5.05 27.34
N LEU A 51 -3.70 -5.74 26.48
CA LEU A 51 -3.51 -5.33 25.09
C LEU A 51 -4.79 -5.48 24.26
N LEU A 52 -5.62 -6.49 24.54
CA LEU A 52 -6.95 -6.66 23.94
C LEU A 52 -7.87 -5.50 24.32
N MET A 53 -7.94 -5.15 25.61
CA MET A 53 -8.72 -4.00 26.05
C MET A 53 -8.27 -2.69 25.38
N ILE A 54 -6.97 -2.52 25.15
CA ILE A 54 -6.44 -1.35 24.42
C ILE A 54 -6.91 -1.38 22.95
N GLU A 55 -6.83 -2.53 22.27
CA GLU A 55 -7.29 -2.67 20.88
C GLU A 55 -8.80 -2.38 20.72
N ASP A 56 -9.61 -2.82 21.67
CA ASP A 56 -11.07 -2.63 21.66
C ASP A 56 -11.47 -1.19 22.00
N SER A 57 -10.76 -0.57 22.95
CA SER A 57 -11.04 0.81 23.36
C SER A 57 -10.59 1.86 22.32
N GLU A 58 -9.58 1.57 21.51
CA GLU A 58 -9.04 2.52 20.53
C GLU A 58 -9.49 2.20 19.10
N THR A 59 -10.71 2.58 18.72
CA THR A 59 -11.27 2.23 17.40
C THR A 59 -10.77 3.11 16.26
N ARG A 60 -10.41 4.38 16.53
CA ARG A 60 -10.08 5.41 15.52
C ARG A 60 -8.67 6.00 15.71
N TRP A 61 -8.14 6.58 14.65
CA TRP A 61 -6.94 7.41 14.73
C TRP A 61 -7.31 8.80 15.24
N PRO A 62 -6.47 9.49 16.05
CA PRO A 62 -5.11 9.15 16.45
C PRO A 62 -4.98 8.30 17.70
N GLN A 63 -6.07 7.94 18.38
CA GLN A 63 -6.03 7.18 19.63
C GLN A 63 -5.21 5.90 19.47
N ARG A 64 -5.40 5.18 18.33
CA ARG A 64 -4.65 3.98 17.93
C ARG A 64 -3.12 4.08 17.91
N LYS A 65 -2.53 5.27 18.10
CA LYS A 65 -1.09 5.41 18.33
C LYS A 65 -0.63 4.62 19.56
N THR A 66 -1.49 4.41 20.57
CA THR A 66 -1.14 3.59 21.74
C THR A 66 -0.93 2.13 21.35
N VAL A 67 -1.80 1.54 20.51
CA VAL A 67 -1.61 0.17 19.98
C VAL A 67 -0.25 0.02 19.28
N VAL A 68 0.13 1.03 18.48
CA VAL A 68 1.43 1.04 17.80
C VAL A 68 2.59 1.17 18.81
N ALA A 69 2.44 2.02 19.82
CA ALA A 69 3.43 2.18 20.88
C ALA A 69 3.63 0.88 21.68
N CYS A 70 2.55 0.16 21.99
CA CYS A 70 2.58 -1.15 22.66
C CYS A 70 3.40 -2.17 21.85
N ALA A 71 3.21 -2.26 20.53
CA ALA A 71 4.02 -3.13 19.67
C ALA A 71 5.52 -2.74 19.60
N GLY A 72 5.84 -1.52 20.02
CA GLY A 72 7.20 -0.98 20.09
C GLY A 72 7.92 -1.22 21.42
N VAL A 73 7.25 -1.74 22.46
CA VAL A 73 7.83 -1.87 23.80
C VAL A 73 8.94 -2.92 23.85
N CYS A 74 8.65 -4.16 23.49
CA CYS A 74 9.61 -5.27 23.41
C CYS A 74 9.12 -6.37 22.44
N SER A 75 9.92 -7.40 22.22
CA SER A 75 9.58 -8.53 21.33
C SER A 75 8.32 -9.28 21.78
N SER A 76 8.18 -9.55 23.08
CA SER A 76 7.01 -10.24 23.65
C SER A 76 5.71 -9.47 23.38
N TRP A 77 5.67 -8.17 23.71
CA TRP A 77 4.51 -7.32 23.44
C TRP A 77 4.19 -7.26 21.93
N ARG A 78 5.22 -7.17 21.09
CA ARG A 78 5.03 -7.15 19.63
C ARG A 78 4.39 -8.44 19.09
N LEU A 79 4.75 -9.61 19.63
CA LEU A 79 4.16 -10.88 19.21
C LEU A 79 2.67 -10.92 19.59
N ILE A 80 2.34 -10.54 20.82
CA ILE A 80 0.95 -10.50 21.30
C ILE A 80 0.11 -9.50 20.50
N VAL A 81 0.62 -8.29 20.25
CA VAL A 81 -0.10 -7.29 19.43
C VAL A 81 -0.34 -7.77 17.99
N LYS A 82 0.59 -8.52 17.40
CA LYS A 82 0.40 -9.11 16.06
C LYS A 82 -0.72 -10.14 16.02
N GLU A 83 -0.96 -10.87 17.11
CA GLU A 83 -2.05 -11.85 17.22
C GLU A 83 -3.41 -11.15 17.41
N ILE A 84 -3.41 -10.09 18.21
CA ILE A 84 -4.62 -9.33 18.56
C ILE A 84 -5.10 -8.48 17.38
N VAL A 85 -4.20 -7.74 16.73
CA VAL A 85 -4.57 -6.79 15.68
C VAL A 85 -4.88 -7.54 14.38
N LYS A 86 -6.18 -7.60 14.05
CA LYS A 86 -6.67 -8.26 12.84
C LYS A 86 -6.31 -7.50 11.56
N PHE A 87 -6.15 -8.25 10.47
CA PHE A 87 -5.87 -7.71 9.14
C PHE A 87 -6.94 -6.70 8.69
N PRO A 88 -6.60 -5.71 7.84
CA PRO A 88 -7.56 -4.73 7.34
C PRO A 88 -8.75 -5.34 6.61
N GLU A 89 -8.57 -6.53 6.03
CA GLU A 89 -9.65 -7.30 5.41
C GLU A 89 -10.79 -7.64 6.38
N ILE A 90 -10.45 -7.89 7.65
CA ILE A 90 -11.40 -8.27 8.71
C ILE A 90 -11.75 -7.04 9.56
N SER A 91 -10.74 -6.25 9.95
CA SER A 91 -10.94 -5.14 10.89
C SER A 91 -11.38 -3.83 10.24
N GLY A 92 -11.08 -3.64 8.95
CA GLY A 92 -11.16 -2.31 8.31
C GLY A 92 -10.19 -1.27 8.91
N LYS A 93 -9.20 -1.68 9.72
CA LYS A 93 -8.27 -0.74 10.39
C LYS A 93 -6.88 -0.81 9.77
N LEU A 94 -6.35 0.34 9.33
CA LEU A 94 -4.97 0.47 8.86
C LEU A 94 -4.06 0.92 10.01
N THR A 95 -3.69 0.01 10.91
CA THR A 95 -2.93 0.37 12.13
C THR A 95 -1.44 0.52 11.86
N PHE A 96 -0.82 -0.49 11.26
CA PHE A 96 0.61 -0.56 11.03
C PHE A 96 0.99 -0.22 9.57
N PRO A 97 2.24 0.20 9.30
CA PRO A 97 2.69 0.48 7.94
C PRO A 97 2.53 -0.71 6.98
N ILE A 98 2.68 -1.95 7.47
CA ILE A 98 2.50 -3.15 6.64
C ILE A 98 1.07 -3.32 6.11
N SER A 99 0.07 -2.76 6.81
CA SER A 99 -1.34 -2.82 6.43
C SER A 99 -1.64 -2.15 5.09
N VAL A 100 -0.80 -1.22 4.62
CA VAL A 100 -1.01 -0.55 3.32
C VAL A 100 -0.84 -1.48 2.12
N LYS A 101 -0.18 -2.64 2.30
CA LYS A 101 -0.02 -3.69 1.29
C LYS A 101 -1.01 -4.85 1.46
N GLN A 102 -1.79 -4.86 2.54
CA GLN A 102 -2.81 -5.88 2.79
C GLN A 102 -4.12 -5.50 2.11
N PRO A 103 -4.95 -6.47 1.68
CA PRO A 103 -6.27 -6.20 1.12
C PRO A 103 -7.14 -5.36 2.06
N GLY A 104 -7.95 -4.48 1.47
CA GLY A 104 -8.98 -3.74 2.20
C GLY A 104 -10.11 -4.63 2.72
N PRO A 105 -11.05 -4.07 3.50
CA PRO A 105 -12.17 -4.80 4.08
C PRO A 105 -13.09 -5.42 3.02
N LYS A 106 -13.71 -6.55 3.36
CA LYS A 106 -14.72 -7.21 2.51
C LYS A 106 -16.04 -6.45 2.45
N ASP A 107 -16.41 -5.80 3.55
CA ASP A 107 -17.76 -5.27 3.78
C ASP A 107 -17.81 -3.74 3.87
N GLY A 108 -17.17 -3.07 2.90
CA GLY A 108 -17.26 -1.61 2.78
C GLY A 108 -16.01 -1.00 2.18
N LEU A 109 -16.14 0.27 1.79
CA LEU A 109 -15.02 1.05 1.25
C LEU A 109 -14.26 1.73 2.39
N LEU A 110 -12.93 1.58 2.38
CA LEU A 110 -12.05 2.48 3.11
C LEU A 110 -12.00 3.81 2.40
N HIS A 111 -12.45 4.85 3.09
CA HIS A 111 -12.48 6.21 2.58
C HIS A 111 -11.11 6.88 2.72
N CYS A 112 -10.45 7.20 1.60
CA CYS A 112 -9.19 7.94 1.59
C CYS A 112 -9.29 9.18 0.69
N PHE A 113 -8.27 10.02 0.76
CA PHE A 113 -8.10 11.14 -0.15
C PHE A 113 -6.63 11.35 -0.50
N ILE A 114 -6.39 11.97 -1.65
CA ILE A 114 -5.07 12.29 -2.18
C ILE A 114 -4.94 13.81 -2.25
N LYS A 115 -3.94 14.34 -1.53
CA LYS A 115 -3.48 15.73 -1.65
C LYS A 115 -2.31 15.77 -2.63
N ARG A 116 -2.42 16.57 -3.69
CA ARG A 116 -1.37 16.72 -4.71
C ARG A 116 -0.62 18.02 -4.50
N ASN A 117 0.70 17.98 -4.55
CA ASN A 117 1.51 19.18 -4.73
C ASN A 117 2.09 19.21 -6.15
N ARG A 118 1.66 20.21 -6.94
CA ARG A 118 2.06 20.33 -8.34
C ARG A 118 3.50 20.79 -8.51
N SER A 119 4.03 21.62 -7.61
CA SER A 119 5.39 22.17 -7.72
C SER A 119 6.45 21.11 -7.51
N THR A 120 6.27 20.28 -6.48
CA THR A 120 7.18 19.17 -6.14
C THR A 120 6.85 17.87 -6.87
N HIS A 121 5.74 17.85 -7.63
CA HIS A 121 5.19 16.64 -8.23
C HIS A 121 4.98 15.49 -7.21
N THR A 122 4.57 15.84 -5.99
CA THR A 122 4.26 14.88 -4.92
C THR A 122 2.77 14.66 -4.75
N TYR A 123 2.41 13.48 -4.27
CA TYR A 123 1.05 13.03 -4.02
C TYR A 123 1.05 12.33 -2.67
N CYS A 124 0.21 12.78 -1.74
CA CYS A 124 0.13 12.22 -0.40
C CYS A 124 -1.25 11.61 -0.20
N LEU A 125 -1.28 10.34 0.19
CA LEU A 125 -2.46 9.56 0.49
C LEU A 125 -2.75 9.62 2.00
N TYR A 126 -4.00 9.89 2.33
CA TYR A 126 -4.51 9.93 3.70
C TYR A 126 -5.77 9.08 3.82
N LEU A 127 -5.91 8.35 4.93
CA LEU A 127 -7.16 7.76 5.36
C LEU A 127 -8.05 8.86 5.95
N SER A 128 -9.30 8.93 5.51
CA SER A 128 -10.30 9.86 6.06
C SER A 128 -10.74 9.34 7.43
N LEU A 129 -10.71 10.21 8.43
CA LEU A 129 -11.17 9.93 9.79
C LEU A 129 -12.60 10.41 10.00
N THR A 130 -13.04 11.39 9.23
CA THR A 130 -14.39 11.94 9.20
C THR A 130 -14.94 11.89 7.78
N ASN A 131 -16.25 12.06 7.65
CA ASN A 131 -16.90 12.15 6.34
C ASN A 131 -16.71 13.54 5.70
N ALA A 132 -16.02 14.47 6.38
CA ALA A 132 -15.77 15.81 5.89
C ALA A 132 -14.54 15.87 4.97
N LEU A 133 -14.64 16.68 3.91
CA LEU A 133 -13.54 16.86 2.94
C LEU A 133 -12.39 17.76 3.48
N THR A 134 -12.59 18.41 4.63
CA THR A 134 -11.60 19.25 5.32
C THR A 134 -10.75 18.48 6.33
N ASP A 135 -10.83 17.16 6.33
CA ASP A 135 -10.10 16.31 7.26
C ASP A 135 -8.58 16.36 7.00
N ASP A 136 -7.81 16.40 8.09
CA ASP A 136 -6.36 16.23 8.04
C ASP A 136 -5.97 14.77 7.77
N GLY A 137 -6.84 13.82 8.18
CA GLY A 137 -6.71 12.41 7.90
C GLY A 137 -5.51 11.74 8.59
N LYS A 138 -5.40 10.41 8.45
CA LYS A 138 -4.17 9.68 8.79
C LYS A 138 -3.32 9.51 7.54
N PHE A 139 -2.12 10.07 7.54
CA PHE A 139 -1.14 9.84 6.46
C PHE A 139 -0.81 8.35 6.30
N LEU A 140 -0.79 7.87 5.05
CA LEU A 140 -0.52 6.46 4.70
C LEU A 140 0.71 6.30 3.80
N LEU A 141 0.73 7.01 2.67
CA LEU A 141 1.74 6.87 1.62
C LEU A 141 2.00 8.23 0.98
N ALA A 142 3.21 8.42 0.50
CA ALA A 142 3.52 9.51 -0.42
C ALA A 142 4.14 8.95 -1.70
N ALA A 143 3.90 9.63 -2.81
CA ALA A 143 4.51 9.33 -4.09
C ALA A 143 5.11 10.58 -4.71
N ARG A 144 6.25 10.44 -5.39
CA ARG A 144 6.87 11.51 -6.17
C ARG A 144 7.08 11.06 -7.62
N LYS A 145 6.56 11.86 -8.55
CA LYS A 145 6.76 11.63 -9.99
C LYS A 145 8.15 12.10 -10.41
N HIS A 146 8.87 11.22 -11.08
CA HIS A 146 10.15 11.45 -11.73
C HIS A 146 9.96 11.27 -13.24
N LYS A 147 10.12 12.35 -14.00
CA LYS A 147 10.05 12.31 -15.46
C LYS A 147 11.38 11.78 -16.00
N ARG A 148 11.34 10.78 -16.87
CA ARG A 148 12.49 10.30 -17.65
C ARG A 148 12.19 10.55 -19.14
N PRO A 149 13.21 10.55 -20.02
CA PRO A 149 12.99 10.75 -21.45
C PRO A 149 12.03 9.72 -22.07
N THR A 150 12.10 8.46 -21.61
CA THR A 150 11.36 7.34 -22.20
C THR A 150 10.14 6.89 -21.39
N HIS A 151 9.97 7.35 -20.15
CA HIS A 151 8.89 6.96 -19.25
C HIS A 151 8.77 7.89 -18.04
N ASN A 152 7.70 7.76 -17.25
CA ASN A 152 7.61 8.35 -15.92
C ASN A 152 7.69 7.26 -14.86
N ASP A 153 8.42 7.53 -13.78
CA ASP A 153 8.47 6.70 -12.59
C ASP A 153 7.83 7.45 -11.42
N TYR A 154 6.91 6.82 -10.71
CA TYR A 154 6.41 7.29 -9.42
C TYR A 154 7.03 6.43 -8.34
N ILE A 155 7.88 7.00 -7.51
CA ILE A 155 8.41 6.32 -6.32
C ILE A 155 7.39 6.48 -5.20
N ILE A 156 6.99 5.37 -4.57
CA ILE A 156 6.00 5.33 -3.49
C ILE A 156 6.69 4.94 -2.18
N SER A 157 6.49 5.72 -1.14
CA SER A 157 7.16 5.63 0.16
C SER A 157 6.20 5.78 1.33
N LEU A 158 6.58 5.23 2.49
CA LEU A 158 5.91 5.41 3.80
C LEU A 158 6.21 6.76 4.44
N ARG A 159 7.17 7.54 3.90
CA ARG A 159 7.55 8.87 4.40
C ARG A 159 7.55 9.86 3.24
N ALA A 160 7.03 11.07 3.45
CA ALA A 160 6.93 12.06 2.39
C ALA A 160 8.28 12.73 2.08
N GLU A 161 9.15 12.77 3.08
CA GLU A 161 10.46 13.40 3.08
C GLU A 161 11.50 12.53 2.36
N ASP A 162 11.32 11.20 2.42
CA ASP A 162 12.24 10.22 1.86
C ASP A 162 11.63 9.47 0.66
N MET A 163 12.09 9.84 -0.53
CA MET A 163 11.67 9.27 -1.83
C MET A 163 12.76 8.39 -2.46
N SER A 164 13.72 7.94 -1.65
CA SER A 164 14.86 7.16 -2.14
C SER A 164 14.50 5.69 -2.29
N ARG A 165 14.87 5.08 -3.43
CA ARG A 165 14.61 3.65 -3.68
C ARG A 165 15.34 2.72 -2.70
N GLY A 166 16.49 3.13 -2.18
CA GLY A 166 17.26 2.35 -1.20
C GLY A 166 16.83 2.53 0.24
N SER A 167 15.82 3.37 0.50
CA SER A 167 15.34 3.63 1.85
C SER A 167 14.52 2.47 2.40
N SER A 168 14.57 2.27 3.71
CA SER A 168 13.66 1.37 4.44
C SER A 168 12.20 1.81 4.35
N SER A 169 11.93 3.07 3.99
CA SER A 169 10.59 3.61 3.78
C SER A 169 10.01 3.32 2.39
N TYR A 170 10.83 2.84 1.44
CA TYR A 170 10.38 2.53 0.08
C TYR A 170 9.36 1.38 0.07
N VAL A 171 8.22 1.63 -0.56
CA VAL A 171 7.10 0.68 -0.64
C VAL A 171 7.06 0.01 -2.01
N GLY A 172 7.30 0.79 -3.06
CA GLY A 172 7.21 0.34 -4.45
C GLY A 172 7.30 1.48 -5.45
N LYS A 173 7.00 1.17 -6.71
CA LYS A 173 7.09 2.09 -7.83
C LYS A 173 5.98 1.83 -8.86
N LEU A 174 5.43 2.89 -9.44
CA LEU A 174 4.62 2.81 -10.65
C LEU A 174 5.45 3.33 -11.83
N ARG A 175 5.56 2.54 -12.90
CA ARG A 175 6.30 2.91 -14.11
C ARG A 175 5.34 3.02 -15.29
N SER A 176 5.36 4.14 -16.00
CA SER A 176 4.64 4.28 -17.27
C SER A 176 5.46 3.71 -18.43
N ASN A 177 4.82 3.44 -19.55
CA ASN A 177 5.50 3.38 -20.83
C ASN A 177 5.70 4.79 -21.41
N TYR A 178 6.32 4.87 -22.60
CA TYR A 178 6.58 6.13 -23.30
C TYR A 178 5.32 6.94 -23.61
N LEU A 179 4.28 6.25 -24.10
CA LEU A 179 3.02 6.88 -24.49
C LEU A 179 2.15 7.31 -23.29
N GLY A 180 2.38 6.75 -22.10
CA GLY A 180 1.55 7.01 -20.93
C GLY A 180 0.16 6.37 -21.01
N ASN A 181 0.03 5.26 -21.75
CA ASN A 181 -1.19 4.47 -21.84
C ASN A 181 -1.07 3.10 -21.17
N ARG A 182 0.14 2.67 -20.80
CA ARG A 182 0.38 1.44 -20.04
C ARG A 182 1.27 1.73 -18.85
N TYR A 183 0.97 1.07 -17.73
CA TYR A 183 1.73 1.22 -16.49
C TYR A 183 1.95 -0.14 -15.83
N THR A 184 3.08 -0.27 -15.13
CA THR A 184 3.42 -1.45 -14.34
C THR A 184 3.61 -1.03 -12.89
N ILE A 185 2.89 -1.68 -11.98
CA ILE A 185 3.02 -1.54 -10.53
C ILE A 185 4.08 -2.52 -10.05
N LEU A 186 5.12 -2.01 -9.42
CA LEU A 186 6.26 -2.77 -8.89
C LEU A 186 6.26 -2.65 -7.37
N ALA A 187 6.13 -3.77 -6.66
CA ALA A 187 6.21 -3.77 -5.20
C ALA A 187 7.68 -3.90 -4.76
N GLY A 188 8.08 -3.10 -3.77
CA GLY A 188 9.38 -3.21 -3.11
C GLY A 188 9.38 -4.33 -2.08
N GLN A 189 10.43 -5.16 -2.07
CA GLN A 189 10.63 -6.17 -1.04
C GLN A 189 11.67 -5.67 -0.03
N SER A 190 11.29 -5.53 1.25
CA SER A 190 12.26 -5.25 2.30
C SER A 190 13.05 -6.52 2.61
N ALA A 191 14.37 -6.45 2.61
CA ALA A 191 15.29 -7.58 2.84
C ALA A 191 15.33 -8.07 4.30
N HIS A 192 14.20 -8.02 5.02
CA HIS A 192 14.13 -8.42 6.44
C HIS A 192 13.39 -9.74 6.68
N THR A 193 12.96 -10.44 5.63
CA THR A 193 12.44 -11.81 5.75
C THR A 193 13.58 -12.79 5.50
N GLY A 194 14.37 -13.05 6.55
CA GLY A 194 15.02 -14.34 6.75
C GLY A 194 16.24 -14.72 5.89
N SER A 195 17.10 -13.79 5.46
CA SER A 195 18.45 -14.23 5.05
C SER A 195 19.27 -14.58 6.29
N LYS A 196 19.26 -15.86 6.67
CA LYS A 196 20.40 -16.43 7.38
C LYS A 196 21.58 -16.28 6.43
N MET A 197 22.43 -15.27 6.66
CA MET A 197 23.68 -15.16 5.94
C MET A 197 24.48 -16.44 6.22
N ALA A 198 24.55 -17.33 5.24
CA ALA A 198 25.55 -18.38 5.24
C ALA A 198 26.90 -17.67 5.23
N LYS A 199 27.60 -17.69 6.37
CA LYS A 199 28.98 -17.21 6.48
C LYS A 199 29.87 -18.18 5.72
N ASN A 200 29.97 -17.98 4.41
CA ASN A 200 31.09 -18.55 3.67
C ASN A 200 32.33 -17.74 4.05
N HIS A 201 33.12 -18.32 4.95
CA HIS A 201 34.47 -17.85 5.22
C HIS A 201 35.31 -18.05 3.96
N SER A 202 35.61 -16.98 3.24
CA SER A 202 36.77 -16.94 2.34
C SER A 202 37.87 -16.08 2.99
N PRO A 203 39.15 -16.47 2.88
CA PRO A 203 40.23 -15.74 3.53
C PRO A 203 40.47 -14.40 2.81
N ARG A 204 40.85 -13.41 3.62
CA ARG A 204 40.98 -11.99 3.29
C ARG A 204 42.02 -11.69 2.21
N LEU A 205 41.75 -10.64 1.43
CA LEU A 205 42.76 -9.69 0.92
C LEU A 205 42.37 -8.28 1.41
N PRO A 206 43.26 -7.50 2.04
CA PRO A 206 42.93 -6.19 2.58
C PRO A 206 43.27 -5.10 1.56
N ASN A 207 42.29 -4.29 1.14
CA ASN A 207 42.46 -2.83 1.01
C ASN A 207 41.14 -2.09 0.67
N LEU A 208 40.68 -1.36 1.70
CA LEU A 208 40.00 -0.07 1.76
C LEU A 208 39.33 0.52 0.49
N LYS A 209 37.99 0.66 0.55
CA LYS A 209 37.26 1.94 0.69
C LYS A 209 35.76 1.64 0.87
N HIS A 210 35.13 2.35 1.79
CA HIS A 210 33.73 2.22 2.20
C HIS A 210 32.75 2.13 1.01
N ALA A 211 32.36 0.91 0.64
CA ALA A 211 31.20 0.66 -0.19
C ALA A 211 30.01 0.41 0.76
N SER A 212 29.16 1.42 0.93
CA SER A 212 27.80 1.22 1.44
C SER A 212 27.21 0.02 0.70
N SER A 213 26.89 -1.07 1.39
CA SER A 213 26.29 -2.23 0.76
C SER A 213 24.98 -1.79 0.11
N LYS A 214 24.98 -1.68 -1.23
CA LYS A 214 23.74 -1.45 -1.99
C LYS A 214 22.93 -2.72 -1.85
N VAL A 215 22.03 -2.74 -0.87
CA VAL A 215 21.01 -3.78 -0.72
C VAL A 215 20.25 -3.81 -2.05
N HIS A 216 20.41 -4.90 -2.80
CA HIS A 216 19.69 -5.10 -4.05
C HIS A 216 18.21 -5.27 -3.75
N LEU A 217 17.46 -4.17 -3.86
CA LEU A 217 16.02 -4.17 -3.69
C LEU A 217 15.36 -4.82 -4.91
N VAL A 218 15.05 -6.11 -4.79
CA VAL A 218 14.27 -6.84 -5.80
C VAL A 218 12.87 -6.26 -5.84
N ASN A 219 12.45 -5.80 -7.02
CA ASN A 219 11.08 -5.35 -7.26
C ASN A 219 10.38 -6.44 -8.07
N TYR A 220 9.21 -6.89 -7.63
CA TYR A 220 8.39 -7.83 -8.40
C TYR A 220 7.20 -7.09 -9.02
N SER A 221 6.84 -7.47 -10.25
CA SER A 221 5.65 -6.94 -10.93
C SER A 221 4.40 -7.42 -10.22
N MET A 222 3.57 -6.49 -9.76
CA MET A 222 2.36 -6.78 -8.99
C MET A 222 1.09 -6.64 -9.85
N ALA A 223 1.08 -5.68 -10.77
CA ALA A 223 -0.07 -5.40 -11.63
C ALA A 223 0.30 -4.59 -12.86
N HIS A 224 -0.55 -4.67 -13.88
CA HIS A 224 -0.48 -3.86 -15.09
C HIS A 224 -1.76 -3.04 -15.24
N ILE A 225 -1.61 -1.79 -15.69
CA ILE A 225 -2.73 -0.89 -16.00
C ILE A 225 -2.62 -0.51 -17.46
N SER A 226 -3.72 -0.63 -18.19
CA SER A 226 -3.82 -0.27 -19.60
C SER A 226 -4.99 0.68 -19.81
N TYR A 227 -4.74 1.73 -20.56
CA TYR A 227 -5.73 2.64 -21.10
C TYR A 227 -5.89 2.35 -22.58
N GLU A 228 -7.11 2.07 -23.00
CA GLU A 228 -7.44 1.90 -24.41
C GLU A 228 -7.24 3.24 -25.13
N LEU A 229 -6.45 3.22 -26.20
CA LEU A 229 -6.36 4.34 -27.11
C LEU A 229 -7.50 4.18 -28.10
N GLU A 230 -8.51 5.04 -28.00
CA GLU A 230 -9.53 5.15 -29.03
C GLU A 230 -8.87 5.62 -30.34
N VAL A 231 -8.96 4.80 -31.37
CA VAL A 231 -8.45 5.06 -32.71
C VAL A 231 -9.66 5.31 -33.62
N PHE A 232 -9.68 6.49 -34.27
CA PHE A 232 -10.69 6.99 -35.21
C PHE A 232 -12.17 6.97 -34.75
N GLY A 233 -12.69 8.16 -34.39
CA GLY A 233 -14.13 8.48 -34.45
C GLY A 233 -15.05 7.84 -33.40
N SER A 234 -14.56 6.89 -32.59
CA SER A 234 -15.31 6.33 -31.47
C SER A 234 -15.49 7.40 -30.38
N ARG A 235 -16.74 7.74 -30.10
CA ARG A 235 -17.13 8.66 -29.01
C ARG A 235 -17.53 7.82 -27.81
N GLY A 236 -16.60 7.61 -26.86
CA GLY A 236 -16.82 6.73 -25.71
C GLY A 236 -16.19 7.22 -24.40
N PRO A 237 -16.71 6.78 -23.24
CA PRO A 237 -16.02 6.92 -21.96
C PRO A 237 -14.71 6.12 -21.97
N ARG A 238 -13.64 6.70 -21.44
CA ARG A 238 -12.30 6.10 -21.38
C ARG A 238 -12.35 4.67 -20.83
N ARG A 239 -11.82 3.72 -21.61
CA ARG A 239 -11.69 2.32 -21.17
C ARG A 239 -10.37 2.09 -20.45
N MET A 240 -10.46 1.62 -19.22
CA MET A 240 -9.32 1.36 -18.35
C MET A 240 -9.43 -0.06 -17.82
N GLN A 241 -8.34 -0.81 -17.94
CA GLN A 241 -8.21 -2.16 -17.43
C GLN A 241 -6.99 -2.26 -16.52
N CYS A 242 -7.16 -2.89 -15.36
CA CYS A 242 -6.07 -3.24 -14.46
C CYS A 242 -6.07 -4.76 -14.26
N ILE A 243 -4.93 -5.39 -14.51
CA ILE A 243 -4.73 -6.83 -14.36
C ILE A 243 -3.73 -7.04 -13.24
N MET A 244 -4.11 -7.79 -12.21
CA MET A 244 -3.25 -8.10 -11.07
C MET A 244 -2.94 -9.60 -11.03
N GLY A 245 -1.72 -9.93 -10.59
CA GLY A 245 -1.36 -11.32 -10.29
C GLY A 245 -2.26 -11.91 -9.22
N THR A 246 -2.33 -13.24 -9.17
CA THR A 246 -3.14 -14.01 -8.21
C THR A 246 -2.95 -13.45 -6.80
N ILE A 247 -4.07 -13.15 -6.13
CA ILE A 247 -4.09 -12.97 -4.68
C ILE A 247 -3.70 -14.34 -4.10
N PRO A 248 -2.69 -14.45 -3.23
CA PRO A 248 -2.42 -15.71 -2.55
C PRO A 248 -3.70 -16.11 -1.81
N THR A 249 -4.35 -17.18 -2.27
CA THR A 249 -5.59 -17.71 -1.69
C THR A 249 -5.30 -18.36 -0.35
N ALA A 250 -4.95 -17.56 0.66
CA ALA A 250 -4.90 -17.99 2.05
C ALA A 250 -6.16 -17.48 2.75
N SER A 251 -7.30 -18.08 2.43
CA SER A 251 -8.54 -18.07 3.24
C SER A 251 -9.74 -18.62 2.46
N THR A 252 -9.70 -19.90 2.10
CA THR A 252 -10.94 -20.64 1.86
C THR A 252 -10.72 -22.12 2.13
N ALA A 253 -10.79 -22.49 3.41
CA ALA A 253 -11.17 -23.82 3.84
C ALA A 253 -11.85 -23.66 5.21
N PRO A 254 -13.08 -24.17 5.42
CA PRO A 254 -13.68 -24.23 6.74
C PRO A 254 -12.95 -25.29 7.57
N GLU A 255 -12.45 -24.91 8.74
CA GLU A 255 -11.92 -25.84 9.75
C GLU A 255 -13.07 -26.56 10.45
N GLU A 256 -12.93 -27.88 10.61
CA GLU A 256 -13.55 -28.67 11.68
C GLU A 256 -12.51 -29.71 12.18
N PRO A 257 -12.56 -30.14 13.46
CA PRO A 257 -11.35 -30.42 14.24
C PRO A 257 -11.14 -31.91 14.57
N ALA A 258 -9.88 -32.38 14.62
CA ALA A 258 -9.34 -33.21 15.72
C ALA A 258 -7.94 -33.80 15.45
N ARG A 259 -7.09 -33.64 16.49
CA ARG A 259 -6.07 -34.57 17.03
C ARG A 259 -4.72 -34.77 16.32
N ALA A 260 -3.74 -34.07 16.91
CA ALA A 260 -2.35 -34.45 17.20
C ALA A 260 -1.76 -35.76 16.62
N ARG A 261 -0.64 -35.62 15.88
CA ARG A 261 0.62 -36.31 16.19
C ARG A 261 1.83 -35.60 15.56
N SER A 262 2.88 -35.51 16.37
CA SER A 262 4.26 -35.11 16.09
C SER A 262 4.89 -35.91 14.95
N GLU A 263 5.74 -35.28 14.11
CA GLU A 263 7.17 -35.59 13.95
C GLU A 263 7.81 -34.87 12.74
N PHE A 264 9.06 -34.45 12.94
CA PHE A 264 9.96 -33.80 12.00
C PHE A 264 10.56 -34.79 10.97
N SER A 265 11.09 -34.21 9.88
CA SER A 265 11.89 -34.81 8.77
C SER A 265 11.05 -35.02 7.51
N GLY A 266 11.43 -34.65 6.29
CA GLY A 266 12.69 -34.32 5.64
C GLY A 266 12.51 -34.62 4.13
N LEU A 267 13.37 -34.07 3.27
CA LEU A 267 13.43 -34.24 1.79
C LEU A 267 12.33 -33.49 0.99
N ASN A 268 12.58 -32.83 -0.15
CA ASN A 268 13.76 -32.72 -1.01
C ASN A 268 13.75 -31.40 -1.80
N THR A 269 14.91 -30.78 -1.86
CA THR A 269 15.37 -29.91 -2.96
C THR A 269 15.50 -30.77 -4.21
N ASP A 270 15.07 -30.30 -5.39
CA ASP A 270 15.93 -30.28 -6.58
C ASP A 270 15.29 -29.79 -7.90
N ILE A 271 16.12 -29.04 -8.63
CA ILE A 271 16.10 -28.71 -10.08
C ILE A 271 15.08 -27.60 -10.52
N PHE A 272 15.40 -26.45 -11.15
CA PHE A 272 16.48 -26.05 -12.07
C PHE A 272 17.08 -24.67 -11.72
N GLN A 273 18.42 -24.63 -11.64
CA GLN A 273 19.22 -23.44 -11.94
C GLN A 273 19.54 -23.42 -13.44
N SER A 274 19.36 -22.27 -14.08
CA SER A 274 20.22 -21.85 -15.19
C SER A 274 20.36 -20.33 -15.20
N ASN A 275 21.62 -19.88 -15.31
CA ASN A 275 22.06 -18.49 -15.27
C ASN A 275 21.88 -17.77 -16.63
N PRO A 276 21.98 -16.42 -16.67
CA PRO A 276 21.56 -15.59 -17.80
C PRO A 276 22.71 -15.24 -18.76
N ILE A 277 22.46 -15.27 -20.07
CA ILE A 277 23.32 -14.62 -21.08
C ILE A 277 22.47 -13.95 -22.18
N ALA A 278 22.76 -12.66 -22.39
CA ALA A 278 22.64 -11.81 -23.57
C ALA A 278 21.33 -11.67 -24.38
N HIS A 279 20.93 -10.39 -24.51
CA HIS A 279 20.37 -9.71 -25.68
C HIS A 279 19.81 -10.56 -26.84
N SER A 280 18.48 -10.54 -26.98
CA SER A 280 17.81 -10.42 -28.28
C SER A 280 16.32 -10.07 -28.05
N GLU A 281 15.84 -9.05 -28.76
CA GLU A 281 14.40 -8.91 -29.01
C GLU A 281 13.88 -10.14 -29.76
N PRO A 282 12.61 -10.51 -29.55
CA PRO A 282 11.85 -11.06 -30.64
C PRO A 282 10.64 -10.17 -30.94
N ALA A 283 10.69 -9.54 -32.11
CA ALA A 283 9.51 -9.15 -32.84
C ALA A 283 8.73 -10.43 -33.21
N SER A 284 7.55 -10.61 -32.63
CA SER A 284 6.46 -11.35 -33.26
C SER A 284 5.14 -10.87 -32.66
N MET A 285 4.53 -9.91 -33.36
CA MET A 285 3.10 -9.64 -33.26
C MET A 285 2.36 -10.73 -34.02
N GLY A 286 1.44 -11.40 -33.35
CA GLY A 286 0.51 -12.32 -33.99
C GLY A 286 -0.59 -12.78 -33.05
N ASN A 287 -1.76 -12.14 -33.17
CA ASN A 287 -3.09 -12.64 -32.78
C ASN A 287 -3.40 -12.92 -31.30
N PHE A 288 -3.85 -11.88 -30.59
CA PHE A 288 -4.80 -12.02 -29.48
C PHE A 288 -5.88 -10.94 -29.57
N LEU A 289 -6.62 -10.92 -30.68
CA LEU A 289 -7.91 -10.25 -30.76
C LEU A 289 -8.90 -11.24 -31.38
N SER A 290 -9.78 -11.77 -30.52
CA SER A 290 -11.05 -12.46 -30.77
C SER A 290 -11.10 -13.82 -30.06
N GLY A 291 -11.86 -13.89 -28.95
CA GLY A 291 -12.11 -15.14 -28.24
C GLY A 291 -12.63 -14.94 -26.81
N SER A 292 -13.96 -14.86 -26.69
CA SER A 292 -14.79 -15.07 -25.49
C SER A 292 -14.55 -14.22 -24.24
N LEU A 293 -15.50 -13.30 -24.02
CA LEU A 293 -15.91 -12.82 -22.71
C LEU A 293 -16.37 -13.99 -21.83
N CYS A 294 -16.18 -13.85 -20.52
CA CYS A 294 -16.61 -14.75 -19.44
C CYS A 294 -15.74 -15.99 -19.18
N GLY A 295 -15.33 -16.10 -17.91
CA GLY A 295 -14.67 -17.27 -17.32
C GLY A 295 -13.36 -16.87 -16.69
N GLN A 296 -13.22 -17.11 -15.37
CA GLN A 296 -11.93 -17.22 -14.72
C GLN A 296 -11.08 -18.27 -15.45
N LYS A 297 -10.33 -17.85 -16.46
CA LYS A 297 -9.29 -18.64 -17.12
C LYS A 297 -8.00 -17.88 -16.89
N ASN A 298 -7.20 -18.38 -15.95
CA ASN A 298 -6.04 -17.78 -15.29
C ASN A 298 -6.47 -16.95 -14.07
N GLY A 299 -6.06 -17.35 -12.86
CA GLY A 299 -6.44 -16.73 -11.57
C GLY A 299 -6.05 -15.26 -11.34
N ALA A 300 -5.85 -14.48 -12.39
CA ALA A 300 -5.59 -13.05 -12.36
C ALA A 300 -6.88 -12.27 -12.04
N LEU A 301 -6.76 -11.27 -11.15
CA LEU A 301 -7.83 -10.32 -10.89
C LEU A 301 -7.82 -9.27 -12.00
N VAL A 302 -8.94 -9.13 -12.71
CA VAL A 302 -9.13 -8.09 -13.72
C VAL A 302 -10.13 -7.07 -13.19
N LEU A 303 -9.71 -5.81 -13.11
CA LEU A 303 -10.57 -4.68 -12.78
C LEU A 303 -10.76 -3.82 -14.03
N ILE A 304 -12.01 -3.48 -14.35
CA ILE A 304 -12.36 -2.63 -15.49
C ILE A 304 -13.12 -1.40 -15.03
N ASN A 305 -13.05 -0.31 -15.80
CA ASN A 305 -13.89 0.85 -15.53
C ASN A 305 -15.37 0.50 -15.66
N LYS A 306 -16.16 0.98 -14.70
CA LYS A 306 -17.61 0.90 -14.78
C LYS A 306 -18.12 1.86 -15.85
N ALA A 307 -19.03 1.39 -16.69
CA ALA A 307 -19.69 2.23 -17.67
C ALA A 307 -20.58 3.28 -16.96
N PRO A 308 -20.55 4.56 -17.40
CA PRO A 308 -21.45 5.58 -16.88
C PRO A 308 -22.90 5.24 -17.23
N ARG A 309 -23.84 5.79 -16.47
CA ARG A 309 -25.27 5.67 -16.75
C ARG A 309 -25.81 6.98 -17.26
N TRP A 310 -26.75 6.93 -18.19
CA TRP A 310 -27.48 8.13 -18.60
C TRP A 310 -28.29 8.65 -17.41
N ASN A 311 -28.12 9.93 -17.10
CA ASN A 311 -28.92 10.66 -16.14
C ASN A 311 -29.81 11.62 -16.92
N GLU A 312 -31.12 11.36 -16.90
CA GLU A 312 -32.12 12.16 -17.61
C GLU A 312 -32.19 13.60 -17.08
N GLN A 313 -32.09 13.80 -15.76
CA GLN A 313 -32.21 15.12 -15.14
C GLN A 313 -31.05 16.05 -15.50
N LEU A 314 -29.84 15.47 -15.62
CA LEU A 314 -28.63 16.21 -15.96
C LEU A 314 -28.30 16.15 -17.46
N HIS A 315 -29.08 15.41 -18.25
CA HIS A 315 -28.83 15.09 -19.65
C HIS A 315 -27.35 14.69 -19.91
N CYS A 316 -26.80 13.83 -19.04
CA CYS A 316 -25.39 13.43 -19.08
C CYS A 316 -25.16 11.95 -18.77
N TRP A 317 -24.09 11.38 -19.35
CA TRP A 317 -23.51 10.11 -18.91
C TRP A 317 -22.69 10.29 -17.63
N CYS A 318 -23.24 9.90 -16.49
CA CYS A 318 -22.68 10.22 -15.20
C CYS A 318 -22.53 8.95 -14.32
N LEU A 319 -21.59 8.99 -13.38
CA LEU A 319 -21.37 7.91 -12.41
C LEU A 319 -21.89 8.37 -11.04
N ASN A 320 -22.54 7.47 -10.31
CA ASN A 320 -22.98 7.79 -8.95
C ASN A 320 -21.83 7.60 -7.95
N PHE A 321 -21.27 8.71 -7.50
CA PHE A 321 -20.22 8.77 -6.47
C PHE A 321 -20.74 8.98 -5.05
N HIS A 322 -22.07 8.98 -4.83
CA HIS A 322 -22.70 9.17 -3.53
C HIS A 322 -22.20 10.41 -2.77
N GLY A 323 -22.03 11.52 -3.50
CA GLY A 323 -21.53 12.79 -2.95
C GLY A 323 -20.03 12.82 -2.61
N ARG A 324 -19.29 11.72 -2.82
CA ARG A 324 -17.83 11.68 -2.59
C ARG A 324 -17.04 12.50 -3.61
N VAL A 325 -17.56 12.62 -4.83
CA VAL A 325 -16.95 13.38 -5.92
C VAL A 325 -17.85 14.55 -6.26
N THR A 326 -17.27 15.76 -6.29
CA THR A 326 -18.03 17.02 -6.43
C THR A 326 -17.57 17.85 -7.63
N VAL A 327 -16.45 17.50 -8.27
CA VAL A 327 -15.88 18.25 -9.39
C VAL A 327 -15.76 17.36 -10.61
N ALA A 328 -16.35 17.79 -11.73
CA ALA A 328 -16.27 17.10 -13.02
C ALA A 328 -14.80 16.94 -13.45
N SER A 329 -14.40 15.72 -13.84
CA SER A 329 -13.06 15.47 -14.35
C SER A 329 -12.98 14.17 -15.16
N VAL A 330 -12.17 14.17 -16.21
CA VAL A 330 -11.73 12.92 -16.89
C VAL A 330 -10.99 11.93 -15.98
N LYS A 331 -10.71 12.33 -14.74
CA LYS A 331 -10.09 11.50 -13.71
C LYS A 331 -11.12 10.77 -12.83
N ASN A 332 -12.40 11.11 -12.93
CA ASN A 332 -13.44 10.48 -12.13
C ASN A 332 -13.73 9.10 -12.72
N PHE A 333 -13.54 8.04 -11.93
CA PHE A 333 -13.83 6.67 -12.37
C PHE A 333 -14.17 5.76 -11.19
N GLN A 334 -14.89 4.68 -11.51
CA GLN A 334 -15.11 3.53 -10.64
C GLN A 334 -14.56 2.29 -11.32
N LEU A 335 -13.86 1.42 -10.59
CA LEU A 335 -13.43 0.10 -11.07
C LEU A 335 -14.27 -1.01 -10.44
N VAL A 336 -14.60 -2.02 -11.24
CA VAL A 336 -15.34 -3.23 -10.84
C VAL A 336 -14.58 -4.48 -11.30
N ALA A 337 -14.71 -5.59 -10.56
CA ALA A 337 -14.00 -6.84 -10.86
C ALA A 337 -14.71 -7.71 -11.91
N SER A 338 -16.03 -7.58 -12.02
CA SER A 338 -16.81 -8.22 -13.08
C SER A 338 -17.83 -7.20 -13.59
N PRO A 339 -18.09 -7.14 -14.90
CA PRO A 339 -19.13 -6.27 -15.45
C PRO A 339 -20.52 -6.59 -14.89
N GLU A 340 -20.76 -7.85 -14.49
CA GLU A 340 -22.02 -8.30 -13.89
C GLU A 340 -22.10 -7.93 -12.40
N ASN A 341 -20.98 -8.04 -11.69
CA ASN A 341 -20.89 -7.69 -10.29
C ASN A 341 -20.68 -6.17 -10.13
N ARG A 342 -21.76 -5.46 -9.83
CA ARG A 342 -21.77 -3.99 -9.66
C ARG A 342 -21.00 -3.48 -8.44
N LYS A 343 -20.36 -4.37 -7.66
CA LYS A 343 -19.54 -4.02 -6.49
C LYS A 343 -18.32 -3.18 -6.91
N ILE A 344 -18.29 -1.94 -6.45
CA ILE A 344 -17.21 -0.97 -6.74
C ILE A 344 -15.97 -1.35 -5.92
N VAL A 345 -14.89 -1.74 -6.56
CA VAL A 345 -13.63 -2.09 -5.88
C VAL A 345 -12.79 -0.85 -5.57
N LEU A 346 -12.80 0.12 -6.47
CA LEU A 346 -12.09 1.40 -6.34
C LEU A 346 -12.97 2.52 -6.89
N GLN A 347 -13.11 3.59 -6.14
CA GLN A 347 -13.76 4.83 -6.53
C GLN A 347 -12.77 5.98 -6.41
N PHE A 348 -12.54 6.70 -7.49
CA PHE A 348 -11.63 7.84 -7.51
C PHE A 348 -12.28 9.03 -8.19
N GLY A 349 -12.07 10.22 -7.65
CA GLY A 349 -12.55 11.43 -8.30
C GLY A 349 -12.09 12.72 -7.65
N LYS A 350 -12.34 13.82 -8.36
CA LYS A 350 -11.88 15.15 -8.00
C LYS A 350 -12.90 15.86 -7.10
N VAL A 351 -12.39 16.51 -6.07
CA VAL A 351 -13.19 17.36 -5.16
C VAL A 351 -12.66 18.79 -5.06
N GLY A 352 -11.42 19.03 -5.46
CA GLY A 352 -10.81 20.35 -5.48
C GLY A 352 -9.68 20.45 -6.50
N LYS A 353 -8.98 21.59 -6.53
CA LYS A 353 -7.86 21.83 -7.47
C LYS A 353 -6.78 20.76 -7.36
N ASP A 354 -6.42 20.42 -6.13
CA ASP A 354 -5.33 19.53 -5.76
C ASP A 354 -5.74 18.48 -4.71
N LEU A 355 -7.05 18.22 -4.63
CA LEU A 355 -7.67 17.27 -3.69
C LEU A 355 -8.59 16.30 -4.44
N PHE A 356 -8.44 15.01 -4.14
CA PHE A 356 -9.15 13.92 -4.79
C PHE A 356 -9.58 12.89 -3.75
N THR A 357 -10.78 12.33 -3.87
CA THR A 357 -11.20 11.18 -3.05
C THR A 357 -10.71 9.88 -3.69
N MET A 358 -10.34 8.92 -2.86
CA MET A 358 -9.93 7.58 -3.25
C MET A 358 -10.53 6.59 -2.25
N ASP A 359 -11.60 5.91 -2.62
CA ASP A 359 -12.24 4.92 -1.76
C ASP A 359 -11.99 3.51 -2.32
N TYR A 360 -11.55 2.56 -1.51
CA TYR A 360 -11.19 1.22 -1.99
C TYR A 360 -11.63 0.11 -1.02
N GLN A 361 -11.78 -1.11 -1.53
CA GLN A 361 -12.10 -2.28 -0.71
C GLN A 361 -11.42 -3.55 -1.23
N TYR A 362 -11.68 -4.68 -0.57
CA TYR A 362 -11.28 -6.00 -1.04
C TYR A 362 -11.65 -6.17 -2.53
N PRO A 363 -10.76 -6.74 -3.37
CA PRO A 363 -9.52 -7.45 -3.03
C PRO A 363 -8.22 -6.62 -3.06
N ILE A 364 -8.28 -5.29 -3.22
CA ILE A 364 -7.06 -4.49 -3.41
C ILE A 364 -6.58 -3.84 -2.11
N SER A 365 -5.27 -3.58 -2.05
CA SER A 365 -4.61 -2.84 -0.97
C SER A 365 -4.57 -1.33 -1.23
N ALA A 366 -4.28 -0.54 -0.18
CA ALA A 366 -4.08 0.91 -0.32
C ALA A 366 -2.94 1.23 -1.31
N PHE A 367 -1.86 0.45 -1.28
CA PHE A 367 -0.74 0.59 -2.21
C PHE A 367 -1.16 0.39 -3.67
N GLN A 368 -1.91 -0.68 -3.96
CA GLN A 368 -2.43 -0.94 -5.31
C GLN A 368 -3.41 0.15 -5.74
N ALA A 369 -4.41 0.48 -4.90
CA ALA A 369 -5.39 1.52 -5.17
C ALA A 369 -4.73 2.88 -5.48
N PHE A 370 -3.73 3.25 -4.68
CA PHE A 370 -3.00 4.49 -4.85
C PHE A 370 -2.20 4.52 -6.15
N ALA A 371 -1.44 3.45 -6.45
CA ALA A 371 -0.70 3.32 -7.70
C ALA A 371 -1.61 3.37 -8.93
N ILE A 372 -2.80 2.77 -8.86
CA ILE A 372 -3.82 2.88 -9.90
C ILE A 372 -4.25 4.33 -10.10
N CYS A 373 -4.60 5.04 -9.01
CA CYS A 373 -5.01 6.44 -9.09
C CYS A 373 -3.89 7.34 -9.63
N LEU A 374 -2.63 7.09 -9.27
CA LEU A 374 -1.46 7.82 -9.76
C LEU A 374 -1.34 7.78 -11.29
N SER A 375 -1.65 6.64 -11.92
CA SER A 375 -1.61 6.51 -13.38
C SER A 375 -2.56 7.48 -14.11
N SER A 376 -3.68 7.85 -13.48
CA SER A 376 -4.64 8.79 -14.06
C SER A 376 -4.10 10.23 -14.18
N PHE A 377 -3.12 10.61 -13.34
CA PHE A 377 -2.51 11.94 -13.36
C PHE A 377 -1.55 12.14 -14.52
N ASP A 378 -1.02 11.05 -15.08
CA ASP A 378 -0.04 11.09 -16.16
C ASP A 378 -0.62 11.19 -17.56
N THR A 379 -1.90 10.88 -17.71
CA THR A 379 -2.55 10.79 -19.03
C THR A 379 -2.48 12.14 -19.74
N LYS A 380 -1.45 12.30 -20.58
CA LYS A 380 -1.16 13.51 -21.37
C LYS A 380 -2.28 13.68 -22.38
N ASN A 381 -2.91 14.86 -22.38
CA ASN A 381 -3.60 15.56 -23.49
C ASN A 381 -4.52 14.80 -24.48
N LEU A 382 -4.77 13.50 -24.35
CA LEU A 382 -5.58 12.74 -25.30
C LEU A 382 -7.09 12.95 -25.11
N TRP A 383 -7.52 13.59 -24.03
CA TRP A 383 -8.92 13.48 -23.59
C TRP A 383 -9.47 14.84 -23.14
N ARG A 384 -9.69 15.74 -24.11
CA ARG A 384 -10.31 17.06 -23.87
C ARG A 384 -11.85 17.05 -23.86
N TRP A 385 -12.50 15.93 -24.16
CA TRP A 385 -13.91 15.98 -24.60
C TRP A 385 -14.98 15.30 -23.72
N TRP A 386 -14.64 14.68 -22.58
CA TRP A 386 -15.65 13.96 -21.78
C TRP A 386 -15.42 14.07 -20.26
N CYS A 387 -15.48 15.29 -19.71
CA CYS A 387 -15.59 15.49 -18.26
C CYS A 387 -17.07 15.40 -17.87
N LEU A 388 -17.50 14.30 -17.24
CA LEU A 388 -18.81 14.22 -16.59
C LEU A 388 -18.64 13.89 -15.11
N LEU A 389 -19.55 14.44 -14.30
CA LEU A 389 -19.53 14.42 -12.84
C LEU A 389 -19.65 13.01 -12.27
#